data_AF-A0A2D8M076-F1
#
_entry.id   AF-A0A2D8M076-F1
#
_cell.length_a   1.000
_cell.length_b   1.000
_cell.length_c   1.000
_cell.angle_alpha   90.00
_cell.angle_beta   90.00
_cell.angle_gamma   90.00
#
_symmetry.space_group_name_H-M   'P 1'
#
loop_
_entity.id
_entity.type
_entity.pdbx_description
1 polymer ?
#
loop_
_entity_poly.entity_id
_entity_poly.type
_entity_poly.pdbx_seq_one_letter_code
_entity_poly.pdbx_strand_id
1 'polypeptide(L)'
;MPAITYFRDPFAFTATSGLEKTLRRVFNESVDLIPLSRELMTKPSLWTPEFSFMFVKPGITGTRSKYNELFTDKIFRLEKEHLENGGVQWAECAGAYHSFEDIKWEPMHGEHRAKISTTPHISGAAIGPISELYNIAAKEKSQYSDIVLPRIDVRMDNIYKTITIAYGNGPALYPEDKNAHIIARFSDVENTPAAVVEKNMVNGGLLVASGVIPQYGWMRHGQNTPKSMKDFMDILKGHELDRELFSDALMARLAKRAIENGLISEDALTKPLSEFPTLGILSKA
;
A
#
# COMPACT_ATOMS: atom_id res chain seq x y z
N MET A 1 -20.57 -2.65 13.72
CA MET A 1 -19.21 -2.16 14.04
C MET A 1 -18.61 -1.62 12.77
N PRO A 2 -17.82 -0.53 12.84
CA PRO A 2 -17.08 -0.07 11.68
C PRO A 2 -16.09 -1.16 11.23
N ALA A 3 -15.92 -1.35 9.92
CA ALA A 3 -15.02 -2.36 9.40
C ALA A 3 -13.97 -1.78 8.43
N ILE A 4 -12.81 -2.41 8.45
CA ILE A 4 -11.81 -2.33 7.39
C ILE A 4 -11.93 -3.61 6.58
N THR A 5 -12.25 -3.49 5.30
CA THR A 5 -12.21 -4.62 4.39
C THR A 5 -10.87 -4.70 3.67
N TYR A 6 -10.44 -5.90 3.31
CA TYR A 6 -9.21 -6.07 2.57
C TYR A 6 -9.27 -7.26 1.61
N PHE A 7 -8.70 -7.13 0.43
CA PHE A 7 -8.75 -8.21 -0.55
C PHE A 7 -7.81 -9.35 -0.14
N ARG A 8 -8.36 -10.55 0.03
CA ARG A 8 -7.62 -11.77 0.35
C ARG A 8 -8.16 -12.93 -0.47
N ASP A 9 -7.43 -13.32 -1.49
CA ASP A 9 -7.75 -14.46 -2.36
C ASP A 9 -6.50 -15.30 -2.61
N PRO A 10 -6.50 -16.60 -2.21
CA PRO A 10 -5.38 -17.51 -2.45
C PRO A 10 -5.02 -17.67 -3.93
N PHE A 11 -6.00 -17.59 -4.84
CA PHE A 11 -5.75 -17.72 -6.28
C PHE A 11 -5.11 -16.47 -6.88
N ALA A 12 -5.31 -15.32 -6.23
CA ALA A 12 -4.65 -14.07 -6.59
C ALA A 12 -3.27 -13.92 -5.97
N PHE A 13 -2.83 -14.88 -5.13
CA PHE A 13 -1.58 -14.84 -4.39
C PHE A 13 -1.42 -13.57 -3.54
N THR A 14 -2.53 -13.00 -3.07
CA THR A 14 -2.55 -11.80 -2.22
C THR A 14 -1.66 -11.98 -0.99
N ALA A 15 -0.84 -10.97 -0.69
CA ALA A 15 0.12 -11.03 0.39
C ALA A 15 -0.32 -10.18 1.58
N THR A 16 -0.85 -10.84 2.62
CA THR A 16 -1.47 -10.17 3.78
C THR A 16 -0.81 -10.51 5.12
N SER A 17 0.35 -11.17 5.10
CA SER A 17 1.01 -11.74 6.30
C SER A 17 1.33 -10.73 7.41
N GLY A 18 1.59 -9.46 7.07
CA GLY A 18 1.82 -8.36 8.02
C GLY A 18 0.67 -7.37 8.16
N LEU A 19 -0.41 -7.55 7.40
CA LEU A 19 -1.46 -6.54 7.26
C LEU A 19 -2.25 -6.35 8.56
N GLU A 20 -2.82 -7.43 9.11
CA GLU A 20 -3.65 -7.34 10.32
C GLU A 20 -2.85 -6.80 11.50
N LYS A 21 -1.61 -7.27 11.70
CA LYS A 21 -0.72 -6.74 12.74
C LYS A 21 -0.54 -5.22 12.60
N THR A 22 -0.32 -4.75 11.38
CA THR A 22 -0.13 -3.32 11.09
C THR A 22 -1.39 -2.51 11.36
N LEU A 23 -2.56 -2.99 10.90
CA LEU A 23 -3.84 -2.35 11.19
C LEU A 23 -4.11 -2.31 12.70
N ARG A 24 -3.82 -3.39 13.43
CA ARG A 24 -4.02 -3.48 14.88
C ARG A 24 -3.07 -2.62 15.72
N ARG A 25 -2.00 -2.05 15.15
CA ARG A 25 -1.21 -1.03 15.85
C ARG A 25 -1.94 0.32 15.92
N VAL A 26 -2.83 0.60 14.96
CA VAL A 26 -3.56 1.87 14.87
C VAL A 26 -5.02 1.73 15.28
N PHE A 27 -5.69 0.65 14.88
CA PHE A 27 -7.11 0.40 15.16
C PHE A 27 -7.27 -0.66 16.23
N ASN A 28 -8.07 -0.38 17.25
CA ASN A 28 -8.33 -1.31 18.35
C ASN A 28 -9.41 -2.36 17.97
N GLU A 29 -9.80 -3.21 18.91
CA GLU A 29 -10.73 -4.33 18.68
C GLU A 29 -12.17 -3.92 18.33
N SER A 30 -12.55 -2.64 18.48
CA SER A 30 -13.86 -2.13 18.04
C SER A 30 -14.03 -2.05 16.52
N VAL A 31 -12.93 -2.18 15.78
CA VAL A 31 -12.90 -2.21 14.32
C VAL A 31 -12.76 -3.65 13.82
N ASP A 32 -13.70 -4.08 12.99
CA ASP A 32 -13.64 -5.40 12.35
C ASP A 32 -12.65 -5.39 11.18
N LEU A 33 -11.85 -6.45 11.05
CA LEU A 33 -10.96 -6.67 9.89
C LEU A 33 -11.55 -7.80 9.04
N ILE A 34 -12.10 -7.48 7.88
CA ILE A 34 -12.90 -8.41 7.07
C ILE A 34 -12.19 -8.74 5.75
N PRO A 35 -11.67 -9.96 5.56
CA PRO A 35 -11.14 -10.39 4.27
C PRO A 35 -12.27 -10.55 3.24
N LEU A 36 -12.06 -9.99 2.05
CA LEU A 36 -12.95 -10.16 0.92
C LEU A 36 -12.32 -11.09 -0.13
N SER A 37 -13.04 -12.15 -0.50
CA SER A 37 -12.73 -12.97 -1.68
C SER A 37 -13.18 -12.26 -2.95
N ARG A 38 -12.76 -12.76 -4.13
CA ARG A 38 -13.20 -12.18 -5.42
C ARG A 38 -14.72 -12.14 -5.57
N GLU A 39 -15.46 -13.12 -5.04
CA GLU A 39 -16.92 -13.18 -5.15
C GLU A 39 -17.55 -12.07 -4.31
N LEU A 40 -17.02 -11.84 -3.11
CA LEU A 40 -17.49 -10.80 -2.20
C LEU A 40 -17.22 -9.40 -2.76
N MET A 41 -16.08 -9.20 -3.42
CA MET A 41 -15.71 -7.93 -4.07
C MET A 41 -16.77 -7.44 -5.08
N THR A 42 -17.61 -8.33 -5.62
CA THR A 42 -18.67 -7.95 -6.57
C THR A 42 -19.97 -7.44 -5.93
N LYS A 43 -20.09 -7.47 -4.59
CA LYS A 43 -21.28 -7.08 -3.84
C LYS A 43 -21.25 -5.59 -3.48
N PRO A 44 -22.13 -4.74 -4.06
CA PRO A 44 -22.09 -3.29 -3.82
C PRO A 44 -22.23 -2.88 -2.35
N SER A 45 -23.02 -3.64 -1.58
CA SER A 45 -23.24 -3.37 -0.15
C SER A 45 -21.98 -3.44 0.72
N LEU A 46 -20.90 -4.06 0.23
CA LEU A 46 -19.63 -4.15 0.95
C LEU A 46 -18.71 -2.95 0.70
N TRP A 47 -19.08 -2.08 -0.26
CA TRP A 47 -18.32 -0.91 -0.67
C TRP A 47 -18.88 0.40 -0.11
N THR A 48 -19.98 0.34 0.65
CA THR A 48 -20.52 1.54 1.28
C THR A 48 -19.61 1.94 2.46
N PRO A 49 -19.22 3.22 2.59
CA PRO A 49 -18.35 3.66 3.68
C PRO A 49 -18.88 3.35 5.08
N GLU A 50 -20.20 3.25 5.25
CA GLU A 50 -20.84 2.87 6.52
C GLU A 50 -20.60 1.40 6.89
N PHE A 51 -20.43 0.52 5.89
CA PHE A 51 -20.07 -0.87 6.12
C PHE A 51 -18.56 -1.02 6.24
N SER A 52 -17.83 -0.52 5.24
CA SER A 52 -16.38 -0.61 5.15
C SER A 52 -15.83 0.79 5.03
N PHE A 53 -15.39 1.43 6.11
CA PHE A 53 -14.86 2.80 6.03
C PHE A 53 -13.51 2.85 5.31
N MET A 54 -12.76 1.76 5.35
CA MET A 54 -11.46 1.61 4.69
C MET A 54 -11.40 0.31 3.89
N PHE A 55 -10.91 0.40 2.65
CA PHE A 55 -10.54 -0.77 1.85
C PHE A 55 -9.02 -0.87 1.70
N VAL A 56 -8.46 -2.07 1.89
CA VAL A 56 -7.04 -2.35 1.61
C VAL A 56 -6.90 -3.27 0.39
N LYS A 57 -6.14 -2.77 -0.58
CA LYS A 57 -5.77 -3.48 -1.82
C LYS A 57 -4.30 -3.90 -1.72
N PRO A 58 -4.01 -5.12 -1.22
CA PRO A 58 -2.64 -5.50 -0.89
C PRO A 58 -1.79 -5.79 -2.13
N GLY A 59 -0.51 -6.03 -1.90
CA GLY A 59 0.37 -6.67 -2.86
C GLY A 59 0.07 -8.14 -3.12
N ILE A 60 0.93 -8.76 -3.92
CA ILE A 60 0.94 -10.22 -4.17
C ILE A 60 2.28 -10.81 -3.73
N THR A 61 2.32 -12.14 -3.60
CA THR A 61 3.57 -12.89 -3.47
C THR A 61 4.13 -13.20 -4.86
N GLY A 62 5.39 -12.86 -5.11
CA GLY A 62 6.06 -13.11 -6.38
C GLY A 62 5.59 -12.19 -7.52
N THR A 63 5.59 -12.71 -8.75
CA THR A 63 5.30 -11.93 -9.97
C THR A 63 3.96 -12.26 -10.63
N ARG A 64 3.26 -13.28 -10.13
CA ARG A 64 2.03 -13.84 -10.71
C ARG A 64 0.78 -13.08 -10.27
N SER A 65 0.65 -11.83 -10.71
CA SER A 65 -0.58 -11.05 -10.46
C SER A 65 -1.74 -11.54 -11.32
N LYS A 66 -2.87 -11.83 -10.68
CA LYS A 66 -4.17 -12.01 -11.33
C LYS A 66 -5.10 -10.80 -11.21
N TYR A 67 -4.60 -9.65 -10.76
CA TYR A 67 -5.45 -8.48 -10.53
C TYR A 67 -6.12 -7.99 -11.83
N ASN A 68 -5.42 -8.06 -12.98
CA ASN A 68 -6.03 -7.74 -14.28
C ASN A 68 -7.22 -8.64 -14.64
N GLU A 69 -7.23 -9.90 -14.20
CA GLU A 69 -8.32 -10.85 -14.43
C GLU A 69 -9.46 -10.65 -13.42
N LEU A 70 -9.12 -10.31 -12.16
CA LEU A 70 -10.05 -10.33 -11.03
C LEU A 70 -10.68 -8.96 -10.76
N PHE A 71 -9.92 -7.87 -10.83
CA PHE A 71 -10.44 -6.51 -10.71
C PHE A 71 -11.02 -6.11 -12.06
N THR A 72 -12.28 -6.50 -12.25
CA THR A 72 -13.09 -6.11 -13.39
C THR A 72 -13.48 -4.63 -13.32
N ASP A 73 -13.94 -4.06 -14.43
CA ASP A 73 -14.50 -2.70 -14.48
C ASP A 73 -15.59 -2.47 -13.43
N LYS A 74 -16.36 -3.52 -13.10
CA LYS A 74 -17.37 -3.44 -12.03
C LYS A 74 -16.72 -3.18 -10.68
N ILE A 75 -15.65 -3.89 -10.34
CA ILE A 75 -14.96 -3.71 -9.06
C ILE A 75 -14.26 -2.35 -9.01
N PHE A 76 -13.62 -1.92 -10.10
CA PHE A 76 -13.02 -0.57 -10.13
C PHE A 76 -14.04 0.55 -9.96
N ARG A 77 -15.25 0.41 -10.54
CA ARG A 77 -16.34 1.35 -10.29
C ARG A 77 -16.76 1.36 -8.82
N LEU A 78 -16.88 0.19 -8.20
CA LEU A 78 -17.20 0.08 -6.77
C LEU A 78 -16.10 0.69 -5.87
N GLU A 79 -14.82 0.47 -6.18
CA GLU A 79 -13.69 1.16 -5.52
C GLU A 79 -13.80 2.69 -5.64
N LYS A 80 -14.14 3.16 -6.85
CA LYS A 80 -14.28 4.58 -7.14
C LYS A 80 -15.46 5.19 -6.39
N GLU A 81 -16.63 4.57 -6.44
CA GLU A 81 -17.82 4.99 -5.71
C GLU A 81 -17.58 4.99 -4.19
N HIS A 82 -16.89 3.98 -3.65
CA HIS A 82 -16.51 3.93 -2.25
C HIS A 82 -15.70 5.17 -1.83
N LEU A 83 -14.66 5.50 -2.59
CA LEU A 83 -13.83 6.68 -2.38
C LEU A 83 -14.60 7.99 -2.59
N GLU A 84 -15.40 8.10 -3.65
CA GLU A 84 -16.20 9.30 -3.94
C GLU A 84 -17.33 9.55 -2.93
N ASN A 85 -17.67 8.56 -2.11
CA ASN A 85 -18.63 8.66 -1.00
C ASN A 85 -17.96 8.89 0.37
N GLY A 86 -16.67 9.23 0.39
CA GLY A 86 -15.95 9.56 1.63
C GLY A 86 -15.19 8.38 2.26
N GLY A 87 -15.20 7.20 1.63
CA GLY A 87 -14.36 6.09 2.04
C GLY A 87 -12.87 6.37 1.89
N VAL A 88 -12.04 5.56 2.55
CA VAL A 88 -10.58 5.64 2.43
C VAL A 88 -9.99 4.35 1.88
N GLN A 89 -8.90 4.44 1.12
CA GLN A 89 -8.27 3.28 0.52
C GLN A 89 -6.77 3.30 0.68
N TRP A 90 -6.20 2.15 1.01
CA TRP A 90 -4.78 1.91 0.93
C TRP A 90 -4.48 0.82 -0.10
N ALA A 91 -3.77 1.19 -1.16
CA ALA A 91 -3.32 0.28 -2.21
C ALA A 91 -1.80 0.19 -2.21
N GLU A 92 -1.25 -1.01 -2.29
CA GLU A 92 0.19 -1.22 -2.12
C GLU A 92 0.77 -2.28 -3.06
N CYS A 93 2.05 -2.13 -3.42
CA CYS A 93 2.77 -3.01 -4.34
C CYS A 93 1.94 -3.26 -5.61
N ALA A 94 1.51 -4.50 -5.87
CA ALA A 94 0.64 -4.84 -6.99
C ALA A 94 -0.70 -4.08 -6.99
N GLY A 95 -1.27 -3.79 -5.81
CA GLY A 95 -2.48 -2.99 -5.67
C GLY A 95 -2.31 -1.54 -6.13
N ALA A 96 -1.14 -0.95 -5.91
CA ALA A 96 -0.87 0.45 -6.25
C ALA A 96 -0.85 0.72 -7.75
N TYR A 97 -0.46 -0.25 -8.59
CA TYR A 97 -0.55 -0.13 -10.05
C TYR A 97 -1.95 0.27 -10.48
N HIS A 98 -2.96 -0.38 -9.90
CA HIS A 98 -4.35 -0.21 -10.29
C HIS A 98 -5.00 1.09 -9.81
N SER A 99 -4.26 1.94 -9.10
CA SER A 99 -4.69 3.28 -8.75
C SER A 99 -4.50 4.29 -9.89
N PHE A 100 -3.65 3.97 -10.87
CA PHE A 100 -3.22 4.89 -11.93
C PHE A 100 -3.89 4.59 -13.28
N GLU A 101 -3.86 5.59 -14.15
CA GLU A 101 -4.33 5.51 -15.55
C GLU A 101 -3.46 4.60 -16.38
N ASP A 102 -2.16 4.87 -16.44
CA ASP A 102 -1.22 4.06 -17.20
C ASP A 102 -0.49 3.06 -16.30
N ILE A 103 -0.67 1.77 -16.57
CA ILE A 103 -0.04 0.66 -15.85
C ILE A 103 1.01 0.04 -16.76
N LYS A 104 2.26 0.03 -16.30
CA LYS A 104 3.37 -0.63 -17.00
C LYS A 104 4.11 -1.56 -16.06
N TRP A 105 3.98 -2.86 -16.33
CA TRP A 105 4.76 -3.93 -15.72
C TRP A 105 5.89 -4.33 -16.68
N GLU A 106 7.10 -3.87 -16.41
CA GLU A 106 8.28 -3.99 -17.27
C GLU A 106 9.43 -4.66 -16.50
N PRO A 107 9.31 -5.97 -16.19
CA PRO A 107 10.36 -6.69 -15.48
C PRO A 107 11.58 -6.86 -16.40
N MET A 108 12.78 -6.95 -15.84
CA MET A 108 13.98 -7.17 -16.66
C MET A 108 13.95 -8.49 -17.44
N HIS A 109 13.24 -9.49 -16.90
CA HIS A 109 13.08 -10.80 -17.50
C HIS A 109 11.61 -11.22 -17.46
N GLY A 110 11.14 -11.87 -18.53
CA GLY A 110 9.75 -12.33 -18.65
C GLY A 110 8.88 -11.38 -19.47
N GLU A 111 7.57 -11.51 -19.31
CA GLU A 111 6.59 -10.79 -20.10
C GLU A 111 6.33 -9.38 -19.56
N HIS A 112 6.46 -8.39 -20.45
CA HIS A 112 6.02 -7.03 -20.18
C HIS A 112 4.50 -6.95 -20.33
N ARG A 113 3.83 -6.29 -19.40
CA ARG A 113 2.37 -6.12 -19.41
C ARG A 113 2.06 -4.63 -19.31
N ALA A 114 1.23 -4.13 -20.21
CA ALA A 114 0.74 -2.76 -20.16
C ALA A 114 -0.78 -2.75 -20.15
N LYS A 115 -1.38 -1.79 -19.44
CA LYS A 115 -2.83 -1.58 -19.41
C LYS A 115 -3.12 -0.10 -19.21
N ILE A 116 -4.08 0.42 -19.96
CA ILE A 116 -4.70 1.71 -19.67
C ILE A 116 -5.99 1.43 -18.89
N SER A 117 -6.09 1.99 -17.68
CA SER A 117 -7.30 1.88 -16.86
C SER A 117 -8.41 2.73 -17.47
N THR A 118 -9.59 2.16 -17.61
CA THR A 118 -10.81 2.89 -18.03
C THR A 118 -11.48 3.63 -16.87
N THR A 119 -11.04 3.37 -15.63
CA THR A 119 -11.61 3.91 -14.39
C THR A 119 -10.51 4.30 -13.39
N PRO A 120 -9.49 5.10 -13.78
CA PRO A 120 -8.40 5.44 -12.89
C PRO A 120 -8.83 6.32 -11.73
N HIS A 121 -8.14 6.17 -10.59
CA HIS A 121 -8.26 7.11 -9.48
C HIS A 121 -7.28 8.27 -9.63
N ILE A 122 -6.08 8.05 -10.17
CA ILE A 122 -5.02 9.03 -10.33
C ILE A 122 -4.58 9.08 -11.80
N SER A 123 -4.60 10.26 -12.42
CA SER A 123 -4.00 10.46 -13.75
C SER A 123 -2.47 10.42 -13.68
N GLY A 124 -1.85 9.86 -14.70
CA GLY A 124 -0.41 9.58 -14.78
C GLY A 124 -0.12 8.07 -14.78
N ALA A 125 1.11 7.71 -14.43
CA ALA A 125 1.59 6.34 -14.62
C ALA A 125 2.07 5.65 -13.32
N ALA A 126 1.84 4.34 -13.25
CA ALA A 126 2.48 3.42 -12.33
C ALA A 126 3.36 2.45 -13.14
N ILE A 127 4.68 2.60 -13.00
CA ILE A 127 5.67 1.87 -13.81
C ILE A 127 6.57 1.06 -12.88
N GLY A 128 6.69 -0.23 -13.12
CA GLY A 128 7.68 -1.04 -12.43
C GLY A 128 7.69 -2.48 -12.92
N PRO A 129 8.36 -3.41 -12.24
CA PRO A 129 9.21 -3.14 -11.10
C PRO A 129 10.36 -2.19 -11.48
N ILE A 130 10.86 -1.42 -10.52
CA ILE A 130 11.99 -0.50 -10.73
C ILE A 130 13.21 -1.37 -11.07
N SER A 131 13.76 -1.17 -12.27
CA SER A 131 14.73 -2.10 -12.88
C SER A 131 15.99 -2.28 -12.02
N GLU A 132 16.46 -1.21 -11.38
CA GLU A 132 17.63 -1.20 -10.48
C GLU A 132 17.39 -2.07 -9.23
N LEU A 133 16.17 -2.03 -8.68
CA LEU A 133 15.79 -2.77 -7.47
C LEU A 133 15.44 -4.23 -7.76
N TYR A 134 14.82 -4.49 -8.92
CA TYR A 134 14.44 -5.83 -9.37
C TYR A 134 15.64 -6.78 -9.53
N ASN A 135 16.81 -6.23 -9.88
CA ASN A 135 18.02 -6.99 -10.16
C ASN A 135 18.73 -7.57 -8.94
N ILE A 136 18.65 -6.87 -7.81
CA ILE A 136 19.22 -7.35 -6.55
C ILE A 136 18.48 -8.63 -6.14
N ALA A 137 17.18 -8.65 -6.40
CA ALA A 137 16.26 -9.71 -6.08
C ALA A 137 16.44 -11.01 -6.89
N ALA A 138 16.71 -10.90 -8.19
CA ALA A 138 16.84 -12.06 -9.08
C ALA A 138 18.12 -12.90 -8.84
N LYS A 139 19.15 -12.32 -8.21
CA LYS A 139 20.45 -12.98 -8.00
C LYS A 139 20.46 -13.98 -6.84
N GLU A 140 19.54 -13.88 -5.88
CA GLU A 140 19.63 -14.62 -4.62
C GLU A 140 18.87 -15.97 -4.57
N LYS A 141 18.20 -16.41 -5.64
CA LYS A 141 17.49 -17.72 -5.74
C LYS A 141 16.65 -18.10 -4.49
N SER A 142 15.86 -17.18 -3.96
CA SER A 142 14.94 -17.44 -2.83
C SER A 142 13.51 -17.04 -3.22
N GLN A 143 12.48 -17.73 -2.74
CA GLN A 143 11.09 -17.26 -2.93
C GLN A 143 10.76 -15.96 -2.18
N TYR A 144 11.65 -15.56 -1.27
CA TYR A 144 11.70 -14.24 -0.64
C TYR A 144 12.78 -13.34 -1.25
N SER A 145 13.50 -13.83 -2.28
CA SER A 145 14.53 -13.03 -2.93
C SER A 145 13.95 -11.88 -3.72
N ASP A 146 12.64 -11.77 -3.93
CA ASP A 146 12.07 -10.64 -4.65
C ASP A 146 11.86 -9.38 -3.80
N ILE A 147 12.23 -9.41 -2.51
CA ILE A 147 12.13 -8.25 -1.61
C ILE A 147 13.52 -7.68 -1.35
N VAL A 148 13.65 -6.38 -1.59
CA VAL A 148 14.83 -5.57 -1.29
C VAL A 148 14.46 -4.42 -0.35
N LEU A 149 15.47 -3.72 0.15
CA LEU A 149 15.34 -2.70 1.18
C LEU A 149 15.88 -1.34 0.68
N PRO A 150 15.20 -0.69 -0.29
CA PRO A 150 15.57 0.66 -0.71
C PRO A 150 15.31 1.67 0.39
N ARG A 151 15.85 2.86 0.19
CA ARG A 151 15.64 4.01 1.07
C ARG A 151 14.62 4.97 0.47
N ILE A 152 13.67 5.42 1.28
CA ILE A 152 12.72 6.48 0.91
C ILE A 152 12.91 7.71 1.77
N ASP A 153 12.80 8.89 1.14
CA ASP A 153 12.75 10.17 1.84
C ASP A 153 11.30 10.50 2.19
N VAL A 154 11.10 10.93 3.44
CA VAL A 154 9.80 11.29 4.00
C VAL A 154 9.94 12.54 4.88
N ARG A 155 8.83 13.27 5.05
CA ARG A 155 8.73 14.30 6.10
C ARG A 155 7.84 13.75 7.21
N MET A 156 8.42 13.33 8.33
CA MET A 156 7.70 12.78 9.47
C MET A 156 7.84 13.71 10.68
N ASP A 157 6.72 14.13 11.28
CA ASP A 157 6.68 15.12 12.37
C ASP A 157 7.43 16.42 12.04
N ASN A 158 7.20 16.90 10.81
CA ASN A 158 7.88 18.05 10.21
C ASN A 158 9.39 17.91 9.99
N ILE A 159 10.00 16.77 10.29
CA ILE A 159 11.42 16.47 10.12
C ILE A 159 11.65 15.65 8.85
N TYR A 160 12.64 16.02 8.05
CA TYR A 160 13.08 15.21 6.92
C TYR A 160 13.84 13.99 7.41
N LYS A 161 13.43 12.80 6.99
CA LYS A 161 14.06 11.53 7.31
C LYS A 161 14.21 10.68 6.06
N THR A 162 15.29 9.92 6.01
CA THR A 162 15.48 8.83 5.06
C THR A 162 15.28 7.53 5.81
N ILE A 163 14.34 6.70 5.38
CA ILE A 163 14.00 5.42 6.02
C ILE A 163 14.21 4.26 5.05
N THR A 164 14.72 3.15 5.56
CA THR A 164 14.82 1.90 4.80
C THR A 164 13.48 1.17 4.85
N ILE A 165 12.96 0.72 3.71
CA ILE A 165 11.63 0.10 3.64
C ILE A 165 11.61 -1.12 2.73
N ALA A 166 10.70 -2.07 3.01
CA ALA A 166 10.51 -3.23 2.17
C ALA A 166 9.93 -2.84 0.80
N TYR A 167 10.55 -3.34 -0.26
CA TYR A 167 10.10 -3.20 -1.64
C TYR A 167 10.17 -4.56 -2.31
N GLY A 168 9.04 -5.05 -2.82
CA GLY A 168 8.98 -6.26 -3.63
C GLY A 168 9.15 -5.91 -5.11
N ASN A 169 8.03 -5.98 -5.84
CA ASN A 169 7.96 -5.63 -7.26
C ASN A 169 6.94 -4.50 -7.52
N GLY A 170 6.78 -3.56 -6.59
CA GLY A 170 5.79 -2.49 -6.74
C GLY A 170 6.20 -1.42 -7.77
N PRO A 171 5.28 -0.51 -8.15
CA PRO A 171 5.58 0.54 -9.12
C PRO A 171 6.34 1.72 -8.50
N ALA A 172 7.16 2.38 -9.31
CA ALA A 172 7.41 3.82 -9.21
C ALA A 172 6.14 4.58 -9.67
N LEU A 173 5.79 5.64 -8.94
CA LEU A 173 4.55 6.39 -9.16
C LEU A 173 4.85 7.76 -9.79
N TYR A 174 4.11 8.09 -10.85
CA TYR A 174 4.27 9.32 -11.63
C TYR A 174 2.91 10.04 -11.74
N PRO A 175 2.44 10.69 -10.67
CA PRO A 175 1.16 11.37 -10.67
C PRO A 175 1.21 12.68 -11.48
N GLU A 176 0.31 12.81 -12.44
CA GLU A 176 0.08 14.06 -13.19
C GLU A 176 -1.08 14.88 -12.62
N ASP A 177 -1.90 14.24 -11.77
CA ASP A 177 -3.02 14.87 -11.12
C ASP A 177 -2.58 15.98 -10.14
N LYS A 178 -3.18 17.17 -10.28
CA LYS A 178 -2.89 18.33 -9.41
C LYS A 178 -3.28 18.09 -7.96
N ASN A 179 -4.30 17.26 -7.71
CA ASN A 179 -4.80 16.89 -6.38
C ASN A 179 -4.10 15.66 -5.80
N ALA A 180 -3.16 15.06 -6.55
CA ALA A 180 -2.28 14.03 -6.03
C ALA A 180 -1.03 14.66 -5.40
N HIS A 181 -0.68 14.17 -4.21
CA HIS A 181 0.43 14.64 -3.39
C HIS A 181 1.41 13.50 -3.13
N ILE A 182 2.69 13.83 -3.07
CA ILE A 182 3.75 12.84 -2.85
C ILE A 182 4.09 12.82 -1.37
N ILE A 183 4.00 11.65 -0.74
CA ILE A 183 4.25 11.45 0.69
C ILE A 183 5.65 10.90 0.94
N ALA A 184 6.15 10.09 -0.01
CA ALA A 184 7.49 9.53 0.03
C ALA A 184 8.08 9.44 -1.37
N ARG A 185 9.40 9.60 -1.48
CA ARG A 185 10.17 9.38 -2.72
C ARG A 185 11.25 8.34 -2.50
N PHE A 186 11.57 7.56 -3.51
CA PHE A 186 12.81 6.79 -3.47
C PHE A 186 14.01 7.73 -3.45
N SER A 187 14.97 7.47 -2.57
CA SER A 187 16.17 8.30 -2.37
C SER A 187 17.41 7.72 -3.06
N ASP A 188 17.39 6.41 -3.31
CA ASP A 188 18.48 5.62 -3.90
C ASP A 188 18.11 5.01 -5.25
N VAL A 189 17.12 5.58 -5.94
CA VAL A 189 16.68 5.23 -7.30
C VAL A 189 16.87 6.43 -8.21
N GLU A 190 17.30 6.19 -9.46
CA GLU A 190 17.48 7.24 -10.45
C GLU A 190 16.20 8.10 -10.61
N ASN A 191 16.37 9.43 -10.69
CA ASN A 191 15.29 10.42 -10.77
C ASN A 191 14.34 10.48 -9.56
N THR A 192 14.60 9.75 -8.47
CA THR A 192 13.85 9.84 -7.20
C THR A 192 12.31 9.79 -7.34
N PRO A 193 11.76 8.79 -8.07
CA PRO A 193 10.32 8.73 -8.32
C PRO A 193 9.51 8.62 -7.03
N ALA A 194 8.22 8.95 -7.09
CA ALA A 194 7.37 8.83 -5.91
C ALA A 194 7.23 7.35 -5.51
N ALA A 195 7.47 7.08 -4.23
CA ALA A 195 7.27 5.77 -3.62
C ALA A 195 5.87 5.65 -3.03
N VAL A 196 5.32 6.76 -2.49
CA VAL A 196 3.97 6.82 -1.95
C VAL A 196 3.30 8.10 -2.41
N VAL A 197 2.12 7.96 -2.98
CA VAL A 197 1.27 9.06 -3.46
C VAL A 197 -0.06 8.95 -2.75
N GLU A 198 -0.62 10.10 -2.38
CA GLU A 198 -2.00 10.20 -1.96
C GLU A 198 -2.81 11.07 -2.91
N LYS A 199 -4.13 10.88 -2.91
CA LYS A 199 -5.07 11.75 -3.60
C LYS A 199 -6.32 11.94 -2.76
N ASN A 200 -6.69 13.20 -2.55
CA ASN A 200 -8.02 13.53 -2.03
C ASN A 200 -9.06 13.34 -3.14
N MET A 201 -10.10 12.60 -2.80
CA MET A 201 -11.25 12.34 -3.66
C MET A 201 -12.36 13.33 -3.31
N VAL A 202 -13.41 13.39 -4.13
CA VAL A 202 -14.59 14.19 -3.81
C VAL A 202 -15.25 13.68 -2.52
N ASN A 203 -16.03 14.53 -1.86
CA ASN A 203 -16.70 14.23 -0.59
C ASN A 203 -15.77 13.72 0.52
N GLY A 204 -14.50 14.14 0.50
CA GLY A 204 -13.55 13.84 1.56
C GLY A 204 -12.91 12.46 1.46
N GLY A 205 -13.15 11.65 0.42
CA GLY A 205 -12.45 10.38 0.30
C GLY A 205 -10.93 10.53 0.19
N LEU A 206 -10.18 9.49 0.54
CA LEU A 206 -8.72 9.52 0.49
C LEU A 206 -8.16 8.20 -0.04
N LEU A 207 -7.37 8.27 -1.10
CA LEU A 207 -6.60 7.15 -1.61
C LEU A 207 -5.13 7.35 -1.28
N VAL A 208 -4.49 6.31 -0.76
CA VAL A 208 -3.03 6.20 -0.62
C VAL A 208 -2.55 5.03 -1.48
N ALA A 209 -1.73 5.32 -2.49
CA ALA A 209 -1.07 4.34 -3.34
C ALA A 209 0.42 4.24 -2.98
N SER A 210 0.91 3.04 -2.70
CA SER A 210 2.26 2.77 -2.21
C SER A 210 3.00 1.76 -3.09
N GLY A 211 4.08 2.18 -3.73
CA GLY A 211 5.01 1.29 -4.45
C GLY A 211 5.80 0.37 -3.53
N VAL A 212 5.95 0.76 -2.25
CA VAL A 212 6.64 0.02 -1.19
C VAL A 212 5.65 -0.71 -0.29
N ILE A 213 6.15 -1.58 0.59
CA ILE A 213 5.37 -2.52 1.42
C ILE A 213 5.57 -2.17 2.92
N PRO A 214 4.93 -1.11 3.44
CA PRO A 214 5.20 -0.59 4.78
C PRO A 214 4.81 -1.55 5.91
N GLN A 215 3.92 -2.52 5.69
CA GLN A 215 3.50 -3.54 6.65
C GLN A 215 4.48 -4.71 6.81
N TYR A 216 5.43 -4.89 5.88
CA TYR A 216 6.43 -5.95 6.00
C TYR A 216 7.53 -5.54 6.97
N GLY A 217 7.50 -6.15 8.15
CA GLY A 217 8.49 -5.93 9.20
C GLY A 217 9.25 -7.15 9.62
N TRP A 218 10.12 -6.94 10.60
CA TRP A 218 10.82 -8.02 11.26
C TRP A 218 9.84 -9.00 11.91
N MET A 219 9.97 -10.27 11.56
CA MET A 219 9.27 -11.38 12.19
C MET A 219 10.27 -12.31 12.85
N ARG A 220 9.98 -12.73 14.09
CA ARG A 220 10.77 -13.78 14.76
C ARG A 220 10.71 -15.05 13.93
N HIS A 221 11.86 -15.60 13.58
CA HIS A 221 11.98 -16.79 12.76
C HIS A 221 12.45 -18.00 13.57
N GLY A 222 11.88 -19.17 13.27
CA GLY A 222 12.23 -20.43 13.92
C GLY A 222 13.50 -21.04 13.35
N GLN A 223 13.94 -22.17 13.93
CA GLN A 223 15.11 -22.91 13.46
C GLN A 223 14.99 -23.33 11.98
N ASN A 224 13.78 -23.63 11.51
CA ASN A 224 13.48 -24.10 10.15
C ASN A 224 13.32 -22.99 9.10
N THR A 225 13.46 -21.70 9.45
CA THR A 225 13.35 -20.62 8.48
C THR A 225 14.54 -20.65 7.51
N PRO A 226 14.33 -20.56 6.19
CA PRO A 226 15.41 -20.54 5.20
C PRO A 226 16.43 -19.45 5.51
N LYS A 227 17.72 -19.74 5.30
CA LYS A 227 18.80 -18.79 5.62
C LYS A 227 18.59 -17.42 4.94
N SER A 228 18.22 -17.40 3.67
CA SER A 228 17.90 -16.17 2.93
C SER A 228 16.81 -15.32 3.60
N MET A 229 15.78 -15.96 4.16
CA MET A 229 14.73 -15.28 4.89
C MET A 229 15.21 -14.79 6.26
N LYS A 230 16.10 -15.53 6.94
CA LYS A 230 16.73 -15.07 8.19
C LYS A 230 17.60 -13.84 7.94
N ASP A 231 18.47 -13.90 6.95
CA ASP A 231 19.38 -12.80 6.58
C ASP A 231 18.57 -11.54 6.23
N PHE A 232 17.50 -11.67 5.43
CA PHE A 232 16.58 -10.56 5.14
C PHE A 232 15.91 -9.98 6.40
N MET A 233 15.38 -10.84 7.27
CA MET A 233 14.74 -10.42 8.52
C MET A 233 15.73 -9.73 9.46
N ASP A 234 16.97 -10.22 9.56
CA ASP A 234 18.00 -9.62 10.40
C ASP A 234 18.39 -8.22 9.93
N ILE A 235 18.40 -7.96 8.61
CA ILE A 235 18.58 -6.60 8.07
C ILE A 235 17.38 -5.72 8.46
N LEU A 236 16.15 -6.21 8.29
CA LEU A 236 14.94 -5.47 8.66
C LEU A 236 14.91 -5.05 10.14
N LYS A 237 15.49 -5.86 11.03
CA LYS A 237 15.51 -5.58 12.48
C LYS A 237 16.10 -4.21 12.81
N GLY A 238 17.14 -3.77 12.10
CA GLY A 238 17.78 -2.47 12.33
C GLY A 238 16.93 -1.27 11.87
N HIS A 239 15.90 -1.51 11.06
CA HIS A 239 15.05 -0.49 10.45
C HIS A 239 13.60 -0.54 10.96
N GLU A 240 13.29 -1.46 11.88
CA GLU A 240 11.92 -1.76 12.28
C GLU A 240 11.23 -0.55 12.91
N LEU A 241 11.90 0.20 13.78
CA LEU A 241 11.29 1.35 14.45
C LEU A 241 10.83 2.42 13.45
N ASP A 242 11.71 2.87 12.55
CA ASP A 242 11.36 3.90 11.57
C ASP A 242 10.28 3.42 10.60
N ARG A 243 10.32 2.13 10.22
CA ARG A 243 9.29 1.51 9.39
C ARG A 243 7.94 1.46 10.10
N GLU A 244 7.90 1.05 11.37
CA GLU A 244 6.67 1.00 12.16
C GLU A 244 6.09 2.40 12.33
N LEU A 245 6.91 3.39 12.68
CA LEU A 245 6.47 4.79 12.78
C LEU A 245 5.91 5.31 11.45
N PHE A 246 6.57 5.03 10.33
CA PHE A 246 6.08 5.41 9.01
C PHE A 246 4.75 4.73 8.67
N SER A 247 4.65 3.43 8.91
CA SER A 247 3.44 2.65 8.67
C SER A 247 2.28 3.12 9.53
N ASP A 248 2.54 3.42 10.81
CA ASP A 248 1.52 3.91 11.74
C ASP A 248 1.07 5.32 11.35
N ALA A 249 1.99 6.18 10.91
CA ALA A 249 1.66 7.51 10.40
C ALA A 249 0.80 7.45 9.13
N LEU A 250 1.06 6.49 8.25
CA LEU A 250 0.26 6.27 7.04
C LEU A 250 -1.17 5.83 7.38
N MET A 251 -1.31 4.88 8.32
CA MET A 251 -2.61 4.39 8.77
C MET A 251 -3.37 5.45 9.58
N ALA A 252 -2.69 6.19 10.45
CA ALA A 252 -3.28 7.30 11.21
C ALA A 252 -3.78 8.41 10.29
N ARG A 253 -3.11 8.64 9.15
CA ARG A 253 -3.56 9.58 8.13
C ARG A 253 -4.90 9.17 7.50
N LEU A 254 -5.05 7.89 7.16
CA LEU A 254 -6.31 7.33 6.65
C LEU A 254 -7.40 7.35 7.72
N ALA A 255 -7.06 6.99 8.96
CA ALA A 255 -7.95 7.04 10.11
C ALA A 255 -8.47 8.45 10.38
N LYS A 256 -7.57 9.45 10.37
CA LYS A 256 -7.93 10.86 10.51
C LYS A 256 -8.99 11.26 9.50
N ARG A 257 -8.83 10.87 8.23
CA ARG A 257 -9.83 11.20 7.22
C ARG A 257 -11.16 10.48 7.47
N ALA A 258 -11.13 9.20 7.86
CA ALA A 258 -12.35 8.48 8.21
C ALA A 258 -13.10 9.12 9.40
N ILE A 259 -12.37 9.69 10.36
CA ILE A 259 -12.93 10.46 11.50
C ILE A 259 -13.53 11.78 11.02
N GLU A 260 -12.82 12.54 10.18
CA GLU A 260 -13.30 13.80 9.59
C GLU A 260 -14.61 13.59 8.79
N ASN A 261 -14.77 12.43 8.17
CA ASN A 261 -15.96 12.04 7.42
C ASN A 261 -17.06 11.41 8.31
N GLY A 262 -16.84 11.28 9.62
CA GLY A 262 -17.82 10.73 10.56
C GLY A 262 -18.05 9.21 10.45
N LEU A 263 -17.14 8.48 9.80
CA LEU A 263 -17.26 7.02 9.59
C LEU A 263 -16.82 6.21 10.83
N ILE A 264 -15.88 6.77 11.60
CA ILE A 264 -15.42 6.24 12.89
C ILE A 264 -15.18 7.41 13.86
N SER A 265 -15.04 7.12 15.16
CA SER A 265 -14.56 8.07 16.17
C SER A 265 -13.11 7.76 16.59
N GLU A 266 -12.47 8.66 17.34
CA GLU A 266 -11.13 8.41 17.90
C GLU A 266 -11.09 7.18 18.83
N ASP A 267 -12.21 6.79 19.44
CA ASP A 267 -12.32 5.58 20.27
C ASP A 267 -12.11 4.28 19.47
N ALA A 268 -12.09 4.35 18.13
CA ALA A 268 -11.72 3.23 17.27
C ALA A 268 -10.21 2.97 17.22
N LEU A 269 -9.40 3.90 17.74
CA LEU A 269 -7.94 3.87 17.68
C LEU A 269 -7.33 3.27 18.95
N THR A 270 -6.10 2.78 18.84
CA THR A 270 -5.33 2.23 19.98
C THR A 270 -4.83 3.32 20.93
N LYS A 271 -4.76 4.57 20.45
CA LYS A 271 -4.38 5.79 21.18
C LYS A 271 -4.93 7.03 20.45
N PRO A 272 -4.98 8.21 21.09
CA PRO A 272 -5.44 9.44 20.44
C PRO A 272 -4.68 9.78 19.16
N LEU A 273 -5.34 10.43 18.20
CA LEU A 273 -4.73 10.82 16.91
C LEU A 273 -3.45 11.65 17.08
N SER A 274 -3.41 12.50 18.10
CA SER A 274 -2.28 13.38 18.43
C SER A 274 -1.01 12.64 18.86
N GLU A 275 -1.10 11.35 19.19
CA GLU A 275 0.03 10.52 19.61
C GLU A 275 0.62 9.68 18.47
N PHE A 276 0.01 9.69 17.28
CA PHE A 276 0.60 9.07 16.09
C PHE A 276 1.53 10.05 15.37
N PRO A 277 2.62 9.55 14.75
CA PRO A 277 3.46 10.40 13.92
C PRO A 277 2.66 10.94 12.73
N THR A 278 3.08 12.09 12.23
CA THR A 278 2.42 12.78 11.12
C THR A 278 3.27 12.75 9.87
N LEU A 279 2.66 12.58 8.70
CA LEU A 279 3.34 12.66 7.39
C LEU A 279 3.07 14.00 6.70
N GLY A 280 4.14 14.64 6.24
CA GLY A 280 4.09 15.83 5.40
C GLY A 280 4.02 15.49 3.91
N ILE A 281 3.68 16.49 3.10
CA ILE A 281 3.72 16.42 1.63
C ILE A 281 5.11 16.88 1.16
N LEU A 282 5.71 16.11 0.25
CA LEU A 282 6.94 16.46 -0.45
C LEU A 282 6.64 17.24 -1.73
N SER A 283 7.58 18.09 -2.16
CA SER A 283 7.44 18.85 -3.39
C SER A 283 7.37 17.94 -4.63
N LYS A 284 6.56 18.34 -5.61
CA LYS A 284 6.67 17.83 -6.97
C LYS A 284 8.02 18.35 -7.53
N ALA A 285 8.82 17.43 -8.06
CA ALA A 285 10.10 17.75 -8.70
C ALA A 285 9.83 18.42 -10.05
#